data_AF-C4YV79-F1
#
_entry.id   AF-C4YV79-F1
#
_cell.length_a   1.000
_cell.length_b   1.000
_cell.length_c   1.000
_cell.angle_alpha   90.00
_cell.angle_beta   90.00
_cell.angle_gamma   90.00
#
_symmetry.space_group_name_H-M   'P 1'
#
loop_
_entity.id
_entity.type
_entity.pdbx_description
1 polymer ?
#
loop_
_entity_poly.entity_id
_entity_poly.type
_entity_poly.pdbx_seq_one_letter_code
_entity_poly.pdbx_strand_id
1 'polypeptide(L)'
;MILPTTLIEEEDTLLRSGTYLLEILGEQMDITSLWKKTKEIQSIETFDRFTLGLVLLFCFGLVDMEENLMSPFGDKKSLAFRRREDIMKLL
;
A
#
# COMPACT_ATOMS: atom_id res chain seq x y z
N MET A 1 -38.73 -0.87 9.46
CA MET A 1 -37.32 -1.32 9.45
C MET A 1 -36.53 -0.23 8.76
N ILE A 2 -35.69 0.53 9.49
CA ILE A 2 -34.86 1.59 8.92
C ILE A 2 -33.61 0.88 8.37
N LEU A 3 -33.44 0.87 7.04
CA LEU A 3 -32.20 0.42 6.42
C LEU A 3 -31.08 1.37 6.84
N PRO A 4 -29.96 0.88 7.38
CA PRO A 4 -28.84 1.75 7.71
C PRO A 4 -28.31 2.34 6.40
N THR A 5 -28.39 3.66 6.28
CA THR A 5 -27.86 4.46 5.16
C THR A 5 -26.33 4.54 5.20
N THR A 6 -25.65 3.58 5.82
CA THR A 6 -24.18 3.49 5.88
C THR A 6 -23.62 3.04 4.54
N LEU A 7 -23.93 3.79 3.49
CA LEU A 7 -23.08 3.88 2.32
C LEU A 7 -21.85 4.66 2.76
N ILE A 8 -20.72 3.96 2.84
CA ILE A 8 -19.41 4.61 2.97
C ILE A 8 -19.16 5.28 1.63
N GLU A 9 -18.90 6.58 1.62
CA GLU A 9 -18.54 7.29 0.40
C GLU A 9 -17.26 6.68 -0.17
N GLU A 10 -17.11 6.69 -1.50
CA GLU A 10 -15.94 6.10 -2.16
C GLU A 10 -14.63 6.67 -1.59
N GLU A 11 -14.62 7.97 -1.28
CA GLU A 11 -13.49 8.68 -0.68
C GLU A 11 -13.14 8.19 0.73
N ASP A 12 -14.13 7.68 1.46
CA ASP A 12 -13.93 7.12 2.80
C ASP A 12 -13.51 5.64 2.77
N THR A 13 -13.43 5.02 1.59
CA THR A 13 -13.04 3.60 1.49
C THR A 13 -11.53 3.42 1.62
N LEU A 14 -11.13 2.35 2.30
CA LEU A 14 -9.71 1.98 2.37
C LEU A 14 -9.12 1.63 1.00
N LEU A 15 -9.98 1.15 0.08
CA LEU A 15 -9.59 0.86 -1.29
C LEU A 15 -9.14 2.15 -2.01
N ARG A 16 -9.84 3.26 -1.79
CA ARG A 16 -9.44 4.56 -2.36
C ARG A 16 -8.10 5.04 -1.80
N SER A 17 -7.88 4.94 -0.49
CA SER A 17 -6.58 5.24 0.13
C SER A 17 -5.47 4.38 -0.50
N GLY A 18 -5.73 3.07 -0.67
CA GLY A 18 -4.79 2.14 -1.30
C GLY A 18 -4.46 2.49 -2.76
N THR A 19 -5.45 2.89 -3.56
CA THR A 19 -5.21 3.28 -4.96
C THR A 19 -4.31 4.50 -5.08
N TYR A 20 -4.54 5.53 -4.27
CA TYR A 20 -3.69 6.73 -4.28
C TYR A 20 -2.27 6.44 -3.78
N LEU A 21 -2.14 5.60 -2.76
CA LEU A 21 -0.82 5.16 -2.28
C LEU A 21 -0.05 4.44 -3.36
N LEU A 22 -0.69 3.54 -4.11
CA LEU A 22 -0.04 2.79 -5.18
C LEU A 22 0.34 3.68 -6.37
N GLU A 23 -0.53 4.63 -6.74
CA GLU A 23 -0.29 5.61 -7.80
C GLU A 23 0.90 6.51 -7.48
N ILE A 24 0.97 7.02 -6.25
CA ILE A 24 2.07 7.90 -5.80
C ILE A 24 3.35 7.11 -5.58
N LEU A 25 3.25 5.84 -5.16
CA LEU A 25 4.41 5.00 -4.96
C LEU A 25 5.17 4.90 -6.29
N GLY A 26 4.59 4.34 -7.35
CA GLY A 26 5.08 4.38 -8.75
C GLY A 26 6.48 3.78 -9.02
N GLU A 27 7.47 4.17 -8.23
CA GLU A 27 8.86 3.80 -8.12
C GLU A 27 9.23 3.52 -6.64
N GLN A 28 10.46 3.06 -6.41
CA GLN A 28 10.95 2.81 -5.05
C GLN A 28 11.16 4.12 -4.28
N MET A 29 10.62 4.25 -3.07
CA MET A 29 10.91 5.38 -2.18
C MET A 29 10.80 5.04 -0.70
N ASP A 30 11.34 5.90 0.17
CA ASP A 30 11.21 5.73 1.60
C ASP A 30 9.80 6.07 2.10
N ILE A 31 9.41 5.44 3.21
CA ILE A 31 8.08 5.60 3.81
C ILE A 31 7.77 7.04 4.23
N THR A 32 8.78 7.81 4.62
CA THR A 32 8.60 9.20 5.08
C THR A 32 8.28 10.12 3.90
N SER A 33 8.96 9.92 2.77
CA SER A 33 8.67 10.61 1.52
C SER A 33 7.28 10.28 1.01
N LEU A 34 6.87 9.01 1.05
CA LEU A 34 5.52 8.61 0.65
C LEU A 34 4.45 9.29 1.53
N TRP A 35 4.65 9.29 2.86
CA TRP A 35 3.74 9.99 3.78
C TRP A 35 3.65 11.49 3.49
N LYS A 36 4.79 12.17 3.28
CA LYS A 36 4.82 13.60 2.97
C LYS A 36 4.04 13.94 1.69
N LYS A 37 4.08 13.07 0.68
CA LYS A 37 3.36 13.24 -0.59
C LYS A 37 1.86 12.95 -0.50
N THR A 38 1.43 12.16 0.49
CA THR A 38 0.06 11.61 0.55
C THR A 38 -0.80 12.25 1.64
N LYS A 39 -0.21 12.85 2.68
CA LYS A 39 -0.92 13.45 3.83
C LYS A 39 -1.90 14.58 3.50
N GLU A 40 -1.81 15.17 2.30
CA GLU A 40 -2.72 16.25 1.85
C GLU A 40 -3.94 15.70 1.09
N ILE A 41 -3.98 14.39 0.83
CA ILE A 41 -5.11 13.71 0.19
C ILE A 41 -6.14 13.39 1.26
N GLN A 42 -7.39 13.83 1.05
CA GLN A 42 -8.49 13.67 2.00
C GLN A 42 -8.64 12.22 2.49
N SER A 43 -8.59 11.25 1.58
CA SER A 43 -8.69 9.82 1.89
C SER A 43 -7.49 9.22 2.66
N ILE A 44 -6.38 9.96 2.85
CA ILE A 44 -5.15 9.52 3.53
C ILE A 44 -4.65 10.53 4.59
N GLU A 45 -5.40 11.58 4.88
CA GLU A 45 -4.95 12.71 5.68
C GLU A 45 -4.45 12.33 7.11
N THR A 46 -4.88 11.17 7.61
CA THR A 46 -4.43 10.62 8.90
C THR A 46 -3.38 9.53 8.72
N PHE A 47 -2.45 9.47 9.67
CA PHE A 47 -1.42 8.42 9.69
C PHE A 47 -2.02 7.00 9.81
N ASP A 48 -3.18 6.88 10.46
CA ASP A 48 -3.92 5.62 10.56
C ASP A 48 -4.45 5.17 9.19
N ARG A 49 -5.05 6.09 8.41
CA ARG A 49 -5.50 5.80 7.05
C ARG A 49 -4.35 5.41 6.13
N PHE A 50 -3.22 6.12 6.26
CA PHE A 50 -1.99 5.82 5.55
C PHE A 50 -1.48 4.40 5.85
N THR A 51 -1.31 4.06 7.12
CA THR A 51 -0.80 2.74 7.53
C THR A 51 -1.77 1.62 7.16
N LEU A 52 -3.08 1.81 7.35
CA LEU A 52 -4.09 0.83 6.93
C LEU A 52 -4.09 0.61 5.41
N GLY A 53 -3.92 1.67 4.61
CA GLY A 53 -3.82 1.56 3.17
C GLY A 53 -2.59 0.77 2.74
N LEU A 54 -1.45 0.98 3.40
CA LEU A 54 -0.23 0.20 3.17
C LEU A 54 -0.39 -1.27 3.56
N VAL A 55 -1.00 -1.54 4.73
CA VAL A 55 -1.29 -2.91 5.18
C VAL A 55 -2.20 -3.61 4.17
N LEU A 56 -3.22 -2.93 3.67
CA LEU A 56 -4.10 -3.45 2.62
C LEU A 56 -3.28 -3.88 1.39
N LEU A 57 -2.47 -2.97 0.85
CA LEU A 57 -1.65 -3.23 -0.33
C LEU A 57 -0.64 -4.36 -0.08
N PHE A 58 -0.03 -4.42 1.09
CA PHE A 58 0.90 -5.48 1.47
C PHE A 58 0.21 -6.85 1.54
N CYS A 59 -0.98 -6.91 2.16
CA CYS A 59 -1.78 -8.14 2.24
C CYS A 59 -2.21 -8.64 0.85
N PHE A 60 -2.49 -7.73 -0.10
CA PHE A 60 -2.75 -8.07 -1.50
C PHE A 60 -1.49 -8.39 -2.31
N GLY A 61 -0.29 -8.22 -1.73
CA GLY A 61 0.97 -8.39 -2.42
C GLY A 61 1.19 -7.36 -3.53
N LEU A 62 0.65 -6.14 -3.38
CA LEU A 62 0.80 -5.03 -4.35
C LEU A 62 1.97 -4.10 -4.03
N VAL A 63 2.53 -4.20 -2.83
CA VAL A 63 3.74 -3.47 -2.41
C VAL A 63 4.65 -4.39 -1.61
N ASP A 64 5.95 -4.09 -1.65
CA ASP A 64 6.98 -4.77 -0.89
C ASP A 64 7.83 -3.76 -0.11
N MET A 65 8.42 -4.20 1.00
CA MET A 65 9.25 -3.35 1.85
C MET A 65 10.59 -4.03 2.13
N GLU A 66 11.68 -3.41 1.66
CA GLU A 66 13.06 -3.85 1.87
C GLU A 66 13.88 -2.70 2.47
N GLU A 67 14.54 -2.91 3.61
CA GLU A 67 15.47 -1.93 4.22
C GLU A 67 14.94 -0.46 4.28
N ASN A 68 13.68 -0.29 4.70
CA ASN A 68 12.92 0.99 4.78
C ASN A 68 12.50 1.61 3.43
N LEU A 69 12.75 0.94 2.31
CA LEU A 69 12.28 1.33 1.00
C LEU A 69 11.02 0.55 0.65
N MET A 70 9.97 1.25 0.25
CA MET A 70 8.80 0.64 -0.37
C MET A 70 8.94 0.63 -1.87
N SER A 71 8.49 -0.45 -2.49
CA SER A 71 8.42 -0.60 -3.94
C SER A 71 7.07 -1.20 -4.35
N PRO A 72 6.51 -0.80 -5.50
CA PRO A 72 5.33 -1.45 -6.03
C PRO A 72 5.69 -2.87 -6.48
N PHE A 73 4.78 -3.81 -6.24
CA PHE A 73 4.95 -5.19 -6.67
C PHE A 73 4.99 -5.26 -8.21
N GLY A 74 6.00 -5.96 -8.74
CA GLY A 74 6.25 -6.04 -10.18
C GLY A 74 7.55 -5.35 -10.62
N ASP A 75 8.25 -4.65 -9.73
CA ASP A 75 9.64 -4.29 -10.01
C ASP A 75 10.49 -5.58 -10.09
N LYS A 76 11.28 -5.72 -11.16
CA LYS A 76 11.96 -6.97 -11.54
C LYS A 76 12.89 -7.51 -10.44
N LYS A 77 13.30 -6.65 -9.50
CA LYS A 77 14.10 -6.99 -8.31
C LYS A 77 13.31 -7.77 -7.25
N SER A 78 12.09 -7.35 -6.89
CA SER A 78 11.26 -8.03 -5.87
C SER A 78 10.84 -9.44 -6.33
N LEU A 79 10.58 -9.62 -7.64
CA LEU A 79 10.31 -10.94 -8.25
C LEU A 79 11.52 -11.88 -8.25
N ALA A 80 12.74 -11.34 -8.26
CA ALA A 80 13.97 -12.12 -8.19
C ALA A 80 14.34 -12.48 -6.74
N PHE A 81 13.98 -11.61 -5.78
CA PHE A 81 14.20 -11.82 -4.36
C PHE A 81 13.31 -12.93 -3.79
N ARG A 82 11.97 -12.86 -4.01
CA ARG A 82 11.04 -13.91 -3.57
C ARG A 82 11.32 -15.28 -4.17
N ARG A 83 11.65 -15.36 -5.47
CA ARG A 83 12.01 -16.65 -6.10
C ARG A 83 13.21 -17.32 -5.45
N ARG A 84 14.20 -16.55 -4.98
CA ARG A 84 15.37 -17.13 -4.29
C ARG A 84 15.02 -17.63 -2.89
N GLU A 85 14.19 -16.89 -2.16
CA GLU A 85 13.78 -17.28 -0.82
C GLU A 85 12.85 -18.50 -0.83
N ASP A 86 11.92 -18.58 -1.79
CA ASP A 86 11.04 -19.73 -1.97
C ASP A 86 11.83 -20.98 -2.40
N ILE A 87 12.86 -20.84 -3.24
CA ILE A 87 13.76 -21.95 -3.61
C ILE A 87 14.63 -22.40 -2.43
N MET A 88 15.13 -21.47 -1.60
CA MET A 88 15.93 -21.84 -0.43
C MET A 88 15.12 -22.46 0.71
N LYS A 89 13.81 -22.19 0.81
CA LYS A 89 12.92 -22.87 1.77
C LYS A 89 12.55 -24.30 1.35
N LEU A 90 12.88 -24.71 0.12
CA LEU A 90 12.61 -26.04 -0.45
C LEU A 90 13.85 -26.95 -0.51
N LEU A 91 15.02 -26.47 -0.05
CA LEU A 91 16.28 -27.23 0.08
C LEU A 91 16.64 -27.39 1.56
#